data_AF-A0A940B1N6-F1
#
_entry.id   AF-A0A940B1N6-F1
#
_cell.length_a   1.000
_cell.length_b   1.000
_cell.length_c   1.000
_cell.angle_alpha   90.00
_cell.angle_beta   90.00
_cell.angle_gamma   90.00
#
_symmetry.space_group_name_H-M   'P 1'
#
loop_
_entity.id
_entity.type
_entity.pdbx_description
1 polymer ?
#
loop_
_entity_poly.entity_id
_entity_poly.type
_entity_poly.pdbx_seq_one_letter_code
_entity_poly.pdbx_strand_id
1 'polypeptide(L)'
;HIHNCTRGIWLDWQAQGTRVTQNLFYDNVIPKKYNENKESMGGCAEDLFIEVSHGPTLVDNNIFLSDRAVKIAAQGVALVHNIIAGGLVAVGKGTNNGAPTRPSPRYTPYHIPHRTEIAGFMTILHGDCKFYNNVFIQQKMRPALKEAMLENERTNNDWDDGNIKAGTFKYDKYPTFEKWVKQFDGYCGMGSVTTDRYYSELPVWAGGNVYFNGAKPMKQEKDAVVDKTNKVTICCEEKDGKITLKTNLYDVLPETACKLMHTDDIMMAFEPEEKYENPDGSPITFDTDFFGKKRSGAVLPGCFADKSEISKPLF
;
A
#
# COMPACT_ATOMS: atom_id res chain seq x y z
N HIS A 1 -2.34 -17.32 2.90
CA HIS A 1 -2.46 -17.19 4.37
C HIS A 1 -1.05 -17.13 4.97
N ILE A 2 -0.65 -15.97 5.51
CA ILE A 2 0.73 -15.71 5.97
C ILE A 2 0.68 -15.01 7.32
N HIS A 3 1.19 -15.66 8.36
CA HIS A 3 1.06 -15.18 9.73
C HIS A 3 2.22 -15.59 10.64
N ASN A 4 2.35 -14.94 11.79
CA ASN A 4 3.40 -15.19 12.79
C ASN A 4 4.83 -15.08 12.23
N CYS A 5 5.01 -14.32 11.15
CA CYS A 5 6.32 -14.01 10.60
C CYS A 5 6.90 -12.73 11.21
N THR A 6 8.21 -12.51 11.08
CA THR A 6 8.78 -11.18 11.32
C THR A 6 8.38 -10.18 10.24
N ARG A 7 8.16 -10.68 9.01
CA ARG A 7 7.61 -10.01 7.84
C ARG A 7 6.88 -11.04 6.98
N GLY A 8 5.73 -10.69 6.41
CA GLY A 8 4.95 -11.61 5.57
C GLY A 8 5.58 -11.86 4.21
N ILE A 9 5.44 -10.91 3.28
CA ILE A 9 6.07 -10.96 1.94
C ILE A 9 7.07 -9.81 1.79
N TRP A 10 8.20 -10.08 1.15
CA TRP A 10 9.16 -9.07 0.71
C TRP A 10 9.39 -9.21 -0.80
N LEU A 11 8.94 -8.20 -1.55
CA LEU A 11 9.21 -8.03 -2.97
C LEU A 11 10.41 -7.09 -3.10
N ASP A 12 11.59 -7.68 -3.22
CA ASP A 12 12.86 -6.95 -3.24
C ASP A 12 13.39 -6.86 -4.68
N TRP A 13 13.28 -5.66 -5.25
CA TRP A 13 13.65 -5.29 -6.63
C TRP A 13 12.74 -5.88 -7.70
N GLN A 14 12.62 -5.14 -8.82
CA GLN A 14 12.04 -5.64 -10.09
C GLN A 14 10.63 -6.23 -9.94
N ALA A 15 9.82 -5.74 -9.00
CA ALA A 15 8.42 -6.17 -8.82
C ALA A 15 7.48 -5.60 -9.91
N GLN A 16 7.88 -5.75 -11.17
CA GLN A 16 7.18 -5.28 -12.36
C GLN A 16 6.20 -6.34 -12.86
N GLY A 17 4.92 -5.98 -12.99
CA GLY A 17 3.84 -6.91 -13.32
C GLY A 17 3.41 -7.82 -12.16
N THR A 18 4.04 -7.70 -10.97
CA THR A 18 3.71 -8.53 -9.81
C THR A 18 2.32 -8.20 -9.28
N ARG A 19 1.50 -9.24 -9.04
CA ARG A 19 0.17 -9.12 -8.42
C ARG A 19 0.10 -9.92 -7.11
N VAL A 20 -0.08 -9.22 -5.99
CA VAL A 20 -0.37 -9.82 -4.68
C VAL A 20 -1.87 -9.75 -4.46
N THR A 21 -2.57 -10.88 -4.57
CA THR A 21 -4.04 -10.90 -4.54
C THR A 21 -4.61 -12.01 -3.66
N GLN A 22 -5.75 -11.75 -3.01
CA GLN A 22 -6.52 -12.73 -2.24
C GLN A 22 -5.74 -13.39 -1.09
N ASN A 23 -4.86 -12.62 -0.43
CA ASN A 23 -4.10 -13.11 0.72
C ASN A 23 -4.65 -12.57 2.05
N LEU A 24 -4.55 -13.42 3.08
CA LEU A 24 -4.75 -13.05 4.48
C LEU A 24 -3.40 -12.95 5.18
N PHE A 25 -3.16 -11.81 5.81
CA PHE A 25 -2.01 -11.53 6.64
C PHE A 25 -2.41 -11.09 8.06
N TYR A 26 -1.83 -11.70 9.08
CA TYR A 26 -2.03 -11.27 10.47
C TYR A 26 -0.88 -11.73 11.36
N ASP A 27 -0.70 -11.06 12.51
CA ASP A 27 0.36 -11.37 13.48
C ASP A 27 1.77 -11.47 12.87
N ASN A 28 2.02 -10.80 11.74
CA ASN A 28 3.36 -10.63 11.20
C ASN A 28 4.04 -9.51 11.97
N VAL A 29 4.60 -9.86 13.13
CA VAL A 29 5.25 -8.97 14.09
C VAL A 29 6.04 -9.83 15.06
N ILE A 30 7.05 -9.24 15.71
CA ILE A 30 7.83 -9.97 16.72
C ILE A 30 6.89 -10.53 17.79
N PRO A 31 6.85 -11.87 17.96
CA PRO A 31 5.72 -12.51 18.62
C PRO A 31 5.76 -12.46 20.15
N LYS A 32 6.90 -12.12 20.76
CA LYS A 32 7.11 -12.29 22.20
C LYS A 32 7.88 -11.13 22.80
N LYS A 33 7.43 -10.69 23.98
CA LYS A 33 8.00 -9.56 24.73
C LYS A 33 9.52 -9.64 24.95
N TYR A 34 10.06 -10.84 25.13
CA TYR A 34 11.50 -11.01 25.33
C TYR A 34 12.33 -10.83 24.04
N ASN A 35 11.71 -10.89 22.87
CA ASN A 35 12.33 -10.59 21.57
C ASN A 35 12.19 -9.11 21.19
N GLU A 36 11.49 -8.29 21.98
CA GLU A 36 11.29 -6.86 21.74
C GLU A 36 12.52 -6.07 22.22
N ASN A 37 13.62 -6.18 21.49
CA ASN A 37 14.85 -5.40 21.73
C ASN A 37 15.16 -4.50 20.52
N LYS A 38 16.02 -3.50 20.72
CA LYS A 38 16.34 -2.49 19.69
C LYS A 38 16.81 -3.11 18.36
N GLU A 39 17.58 -4.20 18.42
CA GLU A 39 18.13 -4.88 17.24
C GLU A 39 17.04 -5.60 16.45
N SER A 40 16.17 -6.33 17.16
CA SER A 40 15.09 -7.12 16.53
C SER A 40 14.00 -6.22 15.95
N MET A 41 13.78 -5.05 16.56
CA MET A 41 12.75 -4.09 16.13
C MET A 41 13.17 -3.20 14.93
N GLY A 42 14.40 -3.35 14.42
CA GLY A 42 14.97 -2.50 13.36
C GLY A 42 14.42 -2.70 11.95
N GLY A 43 13.53 -3.67 11.73
CA GLY A 43 12.97 -3.97 10.41
C GLY A 43 11.94 -5.10 10.44
N CYS A 44 10.98 -4.98 11.35
CA CYS A 44 9.98 -6.01 11.59
C CYS A 44 8.54 -5.46 11.46
N ALA A 45 7.61 -6.40 11.40
CA ALA A 45 6.19 -6.25 11.61
C ALA A 45 5.35 -5.88 10.38
N GLU A 46 5.88 -6.03 9.16
CA GLU A 46 5.15 -5.70 7.94
C GLU A 46 4.51 -6.94 7.31
N ASP A 47 3.24 -6.84 6.93
CA ASP A 47 2.58 -7.90 6.15
C ASP A 47 3.16 -7.99 4.73
N LEU A 48 3.39 -6.84 4.10
CA LEU A 48 3.97 -6.73 2.76
C LEU A 48 5.02 -5.64 2.72
N PHE A 49 6.20 -5.93 2.18
CA PHE A 49 7.23 -4.95 1.88
C PHE A 49 7.55 -4.97 0.40
N ILE A 50 7.36 -3.84 -0.27
CA ILE A 50 7.77 -3.59 -1.65
C ILE A 50 8.96 -2.65 -1.61
N GLU A 51 10.10 -3.11 -2.12
CA GLU A 51 11.37 -2.42 -2.03
C GLU A 51 11.99 -2.19 -3.41
N VAL A 52 12.44 -0.94 -3.63
CA VAL A 52 13.18 -0.46 -4.81
C VAL A 52 12.72 -1.03 -6.14
N SER A 53 11.40 -1.04 -6.28
CA SER A 53 10.69 -1.47 -7.49
C SER A 53 9.97 -0.28 -8.10
N HIS A 54 9.82 -0.32 -9.42
CA HIS A 54 9.24 0.75 -10.22
C HIS A 54 7.79 0.47 -10.66
N GLY A 55 7.28 -0.71 -10.30
CA GLY A 55 5.97 -1.19 -10.69
C GLY A 55 5.88 -1.63 -12.16
N PRO A 56 4.65 -1.81 -12.68
CA PRO A 56 3.40 -1.79 -11.93
C PRO A 56 3.33 -2.98 -10.96
N THR A 57 3.25 -2.69 -9.66
CA THR A 57 3.01 -3.69 -8.62
C THR A 57 1.58 -3.56 -8.14
N LEU A 58 0.75 -4.58 -8.38
CA LEU A 58 -0.66 -4.59 -7.99
C LEU A 58 -0.86 -5.36 -6.68
N VAL A 59 -1.60 -4.76 -5.76
CA VAL A 59 -1.98 -5.36 -4.47
C VAL A 59 -3.49 -5.25 -4.35
N ASP A 60 -4.23 -6.34 -4.57
CA ASP A 60 -5.69 -6.29 -4.59
C ASP A 60 -6.41 -7.39 -3.82
N ASN A 61 -7.58 -7.08 -3.27
CA ASN A 61 -8.40 -8.04 -2.53
C ASN A 61 -7.65 -8.77 -1.40
N ASN A 62 -6.72 -8.12 -0.70
CA ASN A 62 -6.03 -8.71 0.46
C ASN A 62 -6.61 -8.22 1.79
N ILE A 63 -6.33 -8.96 2.85
CA ILE A 63 -6.66 -8.62 4.24
C ILE A 63 -5.35 -8.50 5.02
N PHE A 64 -5.00 -7.28 5.43
CA PHE A 64 -3.81 -6.96 6.20
C PHE A 64 -4.19 -6.59 7.63
N LEU A 65 -3.90 -7.45 8.61
CA LEU A 65 -4.30 -7.26 10.01
C LEU A 65 -3.15 -6.97 10.97
N SER A 66 -1.90 -6.99 10.51
CA SER A 66 -0.76 -6.67 11.39
C SER A 66 -0.67 -5.17 11.67
N ASP A 67 0.01 -4.81 12.76
CA ASP A 67 0.11 -3.42 13.23
C ASP A 67 0.69 -2.46 12.16
N ARG A 68 1.66 -2.95 11.38
CA ARG A 68 2.24 -2.27 10.21
C ARG A 68 1.87 -3.12 8.98
N ALA A 69 1.03 -2.60 8.10
CA ALA A 69 0.47 -3.40 7.02
C ALA A 69 1.45 -3.46 5.84
N VAL A 70 1.71 -2.33 5.19
CA VAL A 70 2.47 -2.31 3.94
C VAL A 70 3.64 -1.32 4.05
N LYS A 71 4.85 -1.80 3.81
CA LYS A 71 6.05 -0.99 3.62
C LYS A 71 6.24 -0.70 2.14
N ILE A 72 6.29 0.58 1.78
CA ILE A 72 6.38 1.03 0.39
C ILE A 72 7.64 1.89 0.24
N ALA A 73 8.79 1.23 0.13
CA ALA A 73 10.05 1.87 -0.26
C ALA A 73 10.25 1.70 -1.76
N ALA A 74 9.23 2.08 -2.53
CA ALA A 74 9.10 1.82 -3.96
C ALA A 74 8.20 2.89 -4.61
N GLN A 75 7.99 2.77 -5.92
CA GLN A 75 7.05 3.57 -6.70
C GLN A 75 6.29 2.67 -7.68
N GLY A 76 5.24 3.16 -8.35
CA GLY A 76 4.45 2.35 -9.28
C GLY A 76 3.58 1.29 -8.60
N VAL A 77 3.11 1.53 -7.37
CA VAL A 77 2.34 0.57 -6.58
C VAL A 77 0.84 0.93 -6.59
N ALA A 78 -0.04 -0.03 -6.85
CA ALA A 78 -1.49 0.14 -6.75
C ALA A 78 -2.10 -0.79 -5.70
N LEU A 79 -2.84 -0.23 -4.75
CA LEU A 79 -3.64 -0.95 -3.75
C LEU A 79 -5.13 -0.80 -4.10
N VAL A 80 -5.79 -1.90 -4.44
CA VAL A 80 -7.19 -1.90 -4.88
C VAL A 80 -8.04 -2.89 -4.07
N HIS A 81 -9.16 -2.47 -3.48
CA HIS A 81 -10.07 -3.38 -2.77
C HIS A 81 -9.44 -4.17 -1.60
N ASN A 82 -8.49 -3.59 -0.87
CA ASN A 82 -7.91 -4.26 0.31
C ASN A 82 -8.62 -3.84 1.61
N ILE A 83 -8.58 -4.71 2.63
CA ILE A 83 -8.80 -4.32 4.03
C ILE A 83 -7.43 -4.14 4.67
N ILE A 84 -7.13 -2.93 5.15
CA ILE A 84 -5.83 -2.51 5.66
C ILE A 84 -5.99 -2.02 7.10
N ALA A 85 -5.68 -2.89 8.05
CA ALA A 85 -5.87 -2.63 9.48
C ALA A 85 -4.56 -2.27 10.22
N GLY A 86 -3.54 -1.85 9.46
CA GLY A 86 -2.23 -1.40 9.93
C GLY A 86 -1.70 -0.19 9.16
N GLY A 87 -0.55 0.35 9.58
CA GLY A 87 0.07 1.52 8.96
C GLY A 87 0.70 1.26 7.58
N LEU A 88 0.71 2.28 6.71
CA LEU A 88 1.62 2.35 5.56
C LEU A 88 2.96 2.92 6.02
N VAL A 89 4.07 2.23 5.78
CA VAL A 89 5.36 2.55 6.40
C VAL A 89 6.46 2.81 5.36
N ALA A 90 7.47 3.58 5.75
CA ALA A 90 8.59 4.03 4.91
C ALA A 90 8.21 4.84 3.65
N VAL A 91 7.11 5.60 3.72
CA VAL A 91 6.74 6.53 2.65
C VAL A 91 7.81 7.62 2.50
N GLY A 92 8.37 7.77 1.30
CA GLY A 92 9.39 8.78 0.99
C GLY A 92 10.81 8.46 1.48
N LYS A 93 11.09 7.20 1.83
CA LYS A 93 12.41 6.77 2.31
C LYS A 93 12.63 5.26 2.07
N GLY A 94 13.73 4.72 2.61
CA GLY A 94 14.04 3.30 2.59
C GLY A 94 14.71 2.81 1.31
N THR A 95 15.17 3.71 0.45
CA THR A 95 15.67 3.41 -0.91
C THR A 95 17.16 3.71 -1.10
N ASN A 96 17.82 4.32 -0.12
CA ASN A 96 19.25 4.66 -0.20
C ASN A 96 20.17 3.55 0.31
N ASN A 97 21.42 3.51 -0.17
CA ASN A 97 22.46 2.60 0.32
C ASN A 97 23.11 3.06 1.65
N GLY A 98 22.85 4.29 2.10
CA GLY A 98 23.37 4.83 3.36
C GLY A 98 24.86 5.21 3.33
N ALA A 99 25.36 5.71 2.19
CA ALA A 99 26.75 6.16 2.10
C ALA A 99 27.03 7.32 3.09
N PRO A 100 28.15 7.29 3.85
CA PRO A 100 28.34 8.23 4.98
C PRO A 100 28.45 9.71 4.61
N THR A 101 28.92 10.02 3.40
CA THR A 101 29.30 11.40 3.02
C THR A 101 28.74 11.84 1.67
N ARG A 102 27.86 11.03 1.05
CA ARG A 102 27.34 11.29 -0.31
C ARG A 102 25.89 10.83 -0.43
N PRO A 103 25.05 11.51 -1.23
CA PRO A 103 23.78 10.95 -1.68
C PRO A 103 24.02 9.56 -2.27
N SER A 104 23.20 8.60 -1.86
CA SER A 104 23.37 7.21 -2.26
C SER A 104 22.05 6.55 -2.68
N PRO A 105 21.29 7.18 -3.60
CA PRO A 105 20.14 6.54 -4.19
C PRO A 105 20.53 5.19 -4.78
N ARG A 106 19.75 4.14 -4.48
CA ARG A 106 19.85 2.90 -5.26
C ARG A 106 19.31 3.14 -6.66
N TYR A 107 19.93 2.47 -7.62
CA TYR A 107 19.46 2.37 -8.99
C TYR A 107 19.13 0.92 -9.25
N THR A 108 17.88 0.64 -9.60
CA THR A 108 17.38 -0.71 -9.84
C THR A 108 16.77 -0.78 -11.23
N PRO A 109 16.87 -1.93 -11.91
CA PRO A 109 16.36 -2.07 -13.26
C PRO A 109 14.83 -2.08 -13.30
N TYR A 110 14.29 -1.65 -14.44
CA TYR A 110 12.95 -1.97 -14.92
C TYR A 110 13.05 -2.61 -16.31
N HIS A 111 12.01 -3.32 -16.72
CA HIS A 111 12.00 -4.21 -17.86
C HIS A 111 11.06 -3.73 -18.97
N ILE A 112 11.23 -4.30 -20.15
CA ILE A 112 10.21 -4.23 -21.19
C ILE A 112 8.96 -4.96 -20.67
N PRO A 113 7.72 -4.45 -20.88
CA PRO A 113 6.50 -5.09 -20.41
C PRO A 113 6.43 -6.59 -20.78
N HIS A 114 6.03 -7.41 -19.81
CA HIS A 114 5.88 -8.88 -19.92
C HIS A 114 7.14 -9.64 -20.37
N ARG A 115 8.32 -9.08 -20.07
CA ARG A 115 9.61 -9.61 -20.54
C ARG A 115 10.69 -9.49 -19.47
N THR A 116 11.77 -10.24 -19.65
CA THR A 116 12.95 -10.17 -18.77
C THR A 116 14.00 -9.18 -19.27
N GLU A 117 13.92 -8.77 -20.53
CA GLU A 117 14.79 -7.74 -21.10
C GLU A 117 14.72 -6.44 -20.29
N ILE A 118 15.88 -5.90 -19.91
CA ILE A 118 15.98 -4.62 -19.19
C ILE A 118 15.66 -3.48 -20.15
N ALA A 119 14.72 -2.61 -19.77
CA ALA A 119 14.41 -1.38 -20.50
C ALA A 119 15.25 -0.20 -19.98
N GLY A 120 15.61 -0.19 -18.69
CA GLY A 120 16.48 0.83 -18.13
C GLY A 120 16.78 0.60 -16.65
N PHE A 121 17.48 1.57 -16.06
CA PHE A 121 17.74 1.64 -14.61
C PHE A 121 17.33 3.02 -14.13
N MET A 122 16.69 3.09 -12.97
CA MET A 122 16.29 4.35 -12.37
C MET A 122 16.37 4.29 -10.84
N THR A 123 16.47 5.45 -10.22
CA THR A 123 16.28 5.57 -8.78
C THR A 123 14.80 5.70 -8.40
N ILE A 124 14.49 5.71 -7.11
CA ILE A 124 13.12 5.85 -6.61
C ILE A 124 12.88 7.31 -6.25
N LEU A 125 12.02 7.97 -7.01
CA LEU A 125 11.57 9.34 -6.75
C LEU A 125 10.51 9.40 -5.63
N HIS A 126 9.97 8.24 -5.26
CA HIS A 126 8.82 8.07 -4.36
C HIS A 126 7.53 8.64 -4.94
N GLY A 127 6.40 8.23 -4.37
CA GLY A 127 5.08 8.54 -4.92
C GLY A 127 4.71 7.51 -5.97
N ASP A 128 4.03 7.94 -7.02
CA ASP A 128 3.48 7.07 -8.06
C ASP A 128 2.64 5.91 -7.50
N CYS A 129 1.93 6.19 -6.41
CA CYS A 129 1.14 5.21 -5.66
C CYS A 129 -0.36 5.47 -5.89
N LYS A 130 -1.14 4.40 -5.99
CA LYS A 130 -2.57 4.45 -6.28
C LYS A 130 -3.36 3.68 -5.22
N PHE A 131 -4.37 4.30 -4.62
CA PHE A 131 -5.18 3.70 -3.55
C PHE A 131 -6.66 3.78 -3.91
N TYR A 132 -7.26 2.66 -4.34
CA TYR A 132 -8.67 2.64 -4.75
C TYR A 132 -9.50 1.64 -3.97
N ASN A 133 -10.66 2.09 -3.50
CA ASN A 133 -11.68 1.23 -2.89
C ASN A 133 -11.17 0.40 -1.69
N ASN A 134 -10.16 0.88 -0.95
CA ASN A 134 -9.64 0.18 0.22
C ASN A 134 -10.43 0.58 1.48
N VAL A 135 -10.41 -0.30 2.48
CA VAL A 135 -10.90 0.01 3.82
C VAL A 135 -9.70 0.10 4.76
N PHE A 136 -9.47 1.27 5.34
CA PHE A 136 -8.44 1.50 6.35
C PHE A 136 -9.04 1.49 7.76
N ILE A 137 -8.45 0.70 8.67
CA ILE A 137 -8.92 0.58 10.05
C ILE A 137 -7.74 0.79 10.99
N GLN A 138 -7.80 1.81 11.84
CA GLN A 138 -6.82 1.91 12.92
C GLN A 138 -7.15 0.90 14.03
N GLN A 139 -6.28 -0.08 14.22
CA GLN A 139 -6.36 -1.02 15.34
C GLN A 139 -5.65 -0.51 16.59
N LYS A 140 -5.91 -1.17 17.72
CA LYS A 140 -5.17 -0.94 18.96
C LYS A 140 -3.76 -1.54 18.79
N MET A 141 -2.75 -0.68 18.89
CA MET A 141 -1.36 -1.09 18.75
C MET A 141 -0.82 -1.77 20.00
N ARG A 142 0.10 -2.71 19.80
CA ARG A 142 0.90 -3.31 20.88
C ARG A 142 1.76 -2.22 21.57
N PRO A 143 1.74 -2.11 22.91
CA PRO A 143 2.47 -1.04 23.62
C PRO A 143 3.97 -1.01 23.30
N ALA A 144 4.63 -2.16 23.28
CA ALA A 144 6.07 -2.25 23.01
C ALA A 144 6.42 -1.84 21.57
N LEU A 145 5.63 -2.25 20.59
CA LEU A 145 5.80 -1.79 19.20
C LEU A 145 5.63 -0.27 19.12
N LYS A 146 4.62 0.29 19.79
CA LYS A 146 4.41 1.74 19.83
C LYS A 146 5.63 2.47 20.41
N GLU A 147 6.18 2.00 21.51
CA GLU A 147 7.38 2.60 22.13
C GLU A 147 8.59 2.53 21.20
N ALA A 148 8.85 1.36 20.59
CA ALA A 148 9.95 1.19 19.65
C ALA A 148 9.81 2.09 18.41
N MET A 149 8.60 2.21 17.86
CA MET A 149 8.36 3.03 16.67
C MET A 149 8.41 4.54 16.95
N LEU A 150 8.01 4.98 18.15
CA LEU A 150 8.21 6.36 18.59
C LEU A 150 9.70 6.71 18.73
N GLU A 151 10.52 5.77 19.18
CA GLU A 151 11.96 5.96 19.23
C GLU A 151 12.57 5.99 17.82
N ASN A 152 12.16 5.07 16.93
CA ASN A 152 12.58 5.09 15.52
C ASN A 152 12.24 6.43 14.84
N GLU A 153 11.04 6.96 15.06
CA GLU A 153 10.62 8.28 14.56
C GLU A 153 11.55 9.40 15.03
N ARG A 154 12.04 9.36 16.28
CA ARG A 154 13.00 10.35 16.82
C ARG A 154 14.39 10.23 16.24
N THR A 155 14.85 9.00 15.96
CA THR A 155 16.19 8.78 15.38
C THR A 155 16.30 9.23 13.93
N ASN A 156 15.16 9.42 13.25
CA ASN A 156 15.08 9.81 11.84
C ASN A 156 16.02 9.00 10.93
N ASN A 157 15.98 7.67 11.04
CA ASN A 157 16.76 6.82 10.15
C ASN A 157 16.16 6.80 8.72
N ASP A 158 17.00 6.45 7.76
CA ASP A 158 16.63 6.42 6.34
C ASP A 158 15.78 5.21 5.95
N TRP A 159 15.61 4.22 6.83
CA TRP A 159 14.99 2.93 6.52
C TRP A 159 13.54 2.80 6.97
N ASP A 160 13.13 3.63 7.93
CA ASP A 160 11.83 3.53 8.56
C ASP A 160 11.34 4.90 9.05
N ASP A 161 10.04 5.15 8.93
CA ASP A 161 9.41 6.40 9.36
C ASP A 161 8.66 6.25 10.69
N GLY A 162 8.79 5.08 11.35
CA GLY A 162 8.15 4.78 12.63
C GLY A 162 6.62 4.81 12.55
N ASN A 163 6.03 4.80 11.35
CA ASN A 163 4.59 4.98 11.24
C ASN A 163 3.84 3.75 11.78
N ILE A 164 2.85 4.02 12.61
CA ILE A 164 1.91 3.03 13.16
C ILE A 164 0.45 3.43 12.92
N LYS A 165 0.23 4.53 12.19
CA LYS A 165 -1.11 5.05 11.90
C LYS A 165 -1.58 4.54 10.55
N ALA A 166 -2.81 4.02 10.51
CA ALA A 166 -3.46 3.55 9.30
C ALA A 166 -3.97 4.70 8.42
N GLY A 167 -3.93 4.49 7.11
CA GLY A 167 -4.43 5.43 6.10
C GLY A 167 -3.35 6.04 5.21
N THR A 168 -3.78 6.87 4.27
CA THR A 168 -2.95 7.44 3.19
C THR A 168 -2.34 8.80 3.53
N PHE A 169 -2.62 9.37 4.70
CA PHE A 169 -2.16 10.70 5.13
C PHE A 169 -0.64 10.97 5.03
N LYS A 170 0.19 9.93 4.97
CA LYS A 170 1.64 10.07 4.74
C LYS A 170 1.97 10.69 3.38
N TYR A 171 1.04 10.64 2.44
CA TYR A 171 1.16 11.26 1.12
C TYR A 171 0.64 12.71 1.05
N ASP A 172 0.31 13.34 2.19
CA ASP A 172 -0.20 14.73 2.26
C ASP A 172 0.65 15.77 1.50
N LYS A 173 1.97 15.54 1.38
CA LYS A 173 2.90 16.46 0.73
C LYS A 173 3.12 16.17 -0.76
N TYR A 174 2.71 14.99 -1.22
CA TYR A 174 2.92 14.55 -2.59
C TYR A 174 2.03 15.36 -3.55
N PRO A 175 2.52 15.68 -4.75
CA PRO A 175 1.76 16.50 -5.69
C PRO A 175 0.55 15.76 -6.23
N THR A 176 -0.48 16.51 -6.63
CA THR A 176 -1.48 15.98 -7.56
C THR A 176 -0.86 15.93 -8.96
N PHE A 177 -1.41 15.10 -9.85
CA PHE A 177 -0.95 15.02 -11.24
C PHE A 177 -0.94 16.41 -11.91
N GLU A 178 -2.02 17.18 -11.74
CA GLU A 178 -2.14 18.56 -12.23
C GLU A 178 -1.01 19.48 -11.72
N LYS A 179 -0.62 19.36 -10.45
CA LYS A 179 0.48 20.17 -9.88
C LYS A 179 1.83 19.73 -10.40
N TRP A 180 2.03 18.43 -10.59
CA TRP A 180 3.26 17.86 -11.11
C TRP A 180 3.48 18.23 -12.58
N VAL A 181 2.48 18.07 -13.45
CA VAL A 181 2.57 18.45 -14.87
C VAL A 181 2.88 19.93 -15.05
N LYS A 182 2.28 20.81 -14.23
CA LYS A 182 2.56 22.25 -14.26
C LYS A 182 4.02 22.62 -14.02
N GLN A 183 4.83 21.74 -13.40
CA GLN A 183 6.27 21.99 -13.24
C GLN A 183 7.02 21.98 -14.58
N PHE A 184 6.40 21.43 -15.63
CA PHE A 184 6.92 21.34 -16.99
C PHE A 184 6.31 22.37 -17.95
N ASP A 185 5.41 23.25 -17.48
CA ASP A 185 4.85 24.32 -18.30
C ASP A 185 5.97 25.26 -18.80
N GLY A 186 5.99 25.52 -20.11
CA GLY A 186 7.03 26.34 -20.76
C GLY A 186 8.40 25.65 -20.87
N TYR A 187 8.50 24.35 -20.55
CA TYR A 187 9.70 23.58 -20.80
C TYR A 187 9.94 23.40 -22.30
N CYS A 188 11.11 23.80 -22.79
CA CYS A 188 11.53 23.67 -24.18
C CYS A 188 12.86 22.89 -24.34
N GLY A 189 13.30 22.17 -23.30
CA GLY A 189 14.58 21.48 -23.32
C GLY A 189 15.77 22.40 -23.02
N MET A 190 16.75 22.41 -23.93
CA MET A 190 17.97 23.21 -23.82
C MET A 190 17.62 24.71 -23.78
N GLY A 191 17.91 25.36 -22.64
CA GLY A 191 17.61 26.78 -22.40
C GLY A 191 16.46 27.03 -21.42
N SER A 192 15.79 25.99 -20.94
CA SER A 192 14.82 26.13 -19.85
C SER A 192 15.49 26.45 -18.50
N VAL A 193 14.76 27.16 -17.62
CA VAL A 193 15.23 27.45 -16.26
C VAL A 193 15.45 26.14 -15.50
N THR A 194 16.61 26.05 -14.84
CA THR A 194 16.96 24.93 -13.95
C THR A 194 16.00 24.87 -12.77
N THR A 195 15.42 23.69 -12.54
CA THR A 195 14.51 23.40 -11.41
C THR A 195 14.64 21.94 -11.00
N ASP A 196 14.08 21.59 -9.84
CA ASP A 196 14.10 20.22 -9.30
C ASP A 196 13.08 19.25 -9.94
N ARG A 197 12.41 19.65 -11.03
CA ARG A 197 11.28 18.91 -11.64
C ARG A 197 11.56 17.44 -11.97
N TYR A 198 12.80 17.10 -12.31
CA TYR A 198 13.21 15.73 -12.66
C TYR A 198 13.46 14.82 -11.43
N TYR A 199 13.57 15.42 -10.25
CA TYR A 199 13.88 14.73 -8.99
C TYR A 199 12.79 14.93 -7.94
N SER A 200 11.67 15.55 -8.33
CA SER A 200 10.54 15.80 -7.45
C SER A 200 9.72 14.52 -7.23
N GLU A 201 9.11 14.40 -6.06
CA GLU A 201 8.17 13.30 -5.74
C GLU A 201 7.09 13.17 -6.82
N LEU A 202 6.76 11.94 -7.18
CA LEU A 202 5.76 11.63 -8.19
C LEU A 202 4.33 11.78 -7.63
N PRO A 203 3.32 12.00 -8.48
CA PRO A 203 1.94 12.13 -8.03
C PRO A 203 1.40 10.88 -7.31
N VAL A 204 0.39 11.08 -6.48
CA VAL A 204 -0.31 10.00 -5.78
C VAL A 204 -1.80 10.14 -5.99
N TRP A 205 -2.47 9.01 -6.20
CA TRP A 205 -3.91 8.95 -6.47
C TRP A 205 -4.62 8.16 -5.39
N ALA A 206 -5.78 8.65 -4.96
CA ALA A 206 -6.67 7.91 -4.10
C ALA A 206 -8.12 8.24 -4.44
N GLY A 207 -9.00 7.26 -4.29
CA GLY A 207 -10.44 7.44 -4.42
C GLY A 207 -11.23 6.24 -3.94
N GLY A 208 -12.47 6.47 -3.51
CA GLY A 208 -13.36 5.44 -2.99
C GLY A 208 -12.90 4.75 -1.71
N ASN A 209 -11.89 5.26 -0.99
CA ASN A 209 -11.43 4.62 0.24
C ASN A 209 -12.28 5.03 1.45
N VAL A 210 -12.38 4.11 2.42
CA VAL A 210 -13.12 4.32 3.67
C VAL A 210 -12.18 4.19 4.86
N TYR A 211 -12.34 5.07 5.84
CA TYR A 211 -11.44 5.21 6.99
C TYR A 211 -12.21 5.09 8.30
N PHE A 212 -11.86 4.09 9.12
CA PHE A 212 -12.47 3.83 10.42
C PHE A 212 -11.47 3.98 11.57
N ASN A 213 -12.02 4.12 12.79
CA ASN A 213 -11.28 4.08 14.04
C ASN A 213 -10.16 5.14 14.18
N GLY A 214 -10.20 6.20 13.39
CA GLY A 214 -9.17 7.24 13.38
C GLY A 214 -8.06 7.04 12.33
N ALA A 215 -8.21 6.07 11.42
CA ALA A 215 -7.44 6.05 10.17
C ALA A 215 -7.66 7.36 9.39
N LYS A 216 -6.67 7.78 8.59
CA LYS A 216 -6.68 9.13 7.98
C LYS A 216 -6.41 9.09 6.48
N PRO A 217 -7.28 9.72 5.65
CA PRO A 217 -6.98 9.95 4.24
C PRO A 217 -5.87 10.98 4.06
N MET A 218 -5.26 10.99 2.88
CA MET A 218 -4.47 12.12 2.41
C MET A 218 -5.38 13.30 2.08
N LYS A 219 -4.87 14.53 2.25
CA LYS A 219 -5.64 15.77 2.00
C LYS A 219 -6.20 15.89 0.59
N GLN A 220 -5.54 15.26 -0.39
CA GLN A 220 -5.85 15.35 -1.81
C GLN A 220 -7.02 14.45 -2.22
N GLU A 221 -7.41 13.47 -1.41
CA GLU A 221 -8.52 12.56 -1.70
C GLU A 221 -9.87 13.24 -1.44
N LYS A 222 -10.61 13.53 -2.52
CA LYS A 222 -11.80 14.38 -2.46
C LYS A 222 -13.06 13.62 -2.01
N ASP A 223 -13.10 12.32 -2.24
CA ASP A 223 -14.23 11.43 -2.03
C ASP A 223 -14.00 10.44 -0.87
N ALA A 224 -12.96 10.65 -0.06
CA ALA A 224 -12.68 9.84 1.12
C ALA A 224 -13.87 9.83 2.10
N VAL A 225 -14.30 8.64 2.53
CA VAL A 225 -15.31 8.52 3.59
C VAL A 225 -14.61 8.26 4.92
N VAL A 226 -14.73 9.21 5.86
CA VAL A 226 -14.15 9.08 7.21
C VAL A 226 -15.25 8.89 8.24
N ASP A 227 -15.39 7.67 8.75
CA ASP A 227 -16.31 7.36 9.83
C ASP A 227 -15.69 7.74 11.18
N LYS A 228 -16.41 8.60 11.92
CA LYS A 228 -16.01 9.08 13.26
C LYS A 228 -16.94 8.58 14.37
N THR A 229 -17.96 7.80 14.03
CA THR A 229 -19.07 7.44 14.91
C THR A 229 -19.02 5.97 15.32
N ASN A 230 -18.71 5.09 14.38
CA ASN A 230 -18.73 3.65 14.56
C ASN A 230 -17.35 3.15 15.00
N LYS A 231 -17.36 2.20 15.93
CA LYS A 231 -16.16 1.45 16.31
C LYS A 231 -16.15 0.12 15.55
N VAL A 232 -15.20 -0.04 14.64
CA VAL A 232 -14.98 -1.30 13.92
C VAL A 232 -14.07 -2.22 14.73
N THR A 233 -14.44 -3.49 14.85
CA THR A 233 -13.61 -4.58 15.33
C THR A 233 -13.31 -5.53 14.18
N ILE A 234 -12.09 -6.06 14.13
CA ILE A 234 -11.66 -7.01 13.11
C ILE A 234 -10.55 -7.90 13.68
N CYS A 235 -10.68 -9.21 13.55
CA CYS A 235 -9.62 -10.17 13.86
C CYS A 235 -9.89 -11.52 13.17
N CYS A 236 -8.88 -12.38 13.10
CA CYS A 236 -9.07 -13.78 12.75
C CYS A 236 -9.61 -14.58 13.94
N GLU A 237 -10.46 -15.55 13.68
CA GLU A 237 -10.89 -16.56 14.64
C GLU A 237 -10.70 -17.95 14.02
N GLU A 238 -9.99 -18.83 14.72
CA GLU A 238 -9.80 -20.22 14.32
C GLU A 238 -10.76 -21.12 15.12
N LYS A 239 -11.60 -21.87 14.41
CA LYS A 239 -12.53 -22.85 14.98
C LYS A 239 -12.52 -24.10 14.12
N ASP A 240 -12.32 -25.26 14.74
CA ASP A 240 -12.31 -26.56 14.06
C ASP A 240 -11.34 -26.62 12.86
N GLY A 241 -10.17 -25.98 12.99
CA GLY A 241 -9.15 -25.90 11.94
C GLY A 241 -9.50 -24.98 10.76
N LYS A 242 -10.59 -24.21 10.85
CA LYS A 242 -11.00 -23.22 9.86
C LYS A 242 -10.76 -21.81 10.36
N ILE A 243 -10.23 -20.97 9.50
CA ILE A 243 -9.95 -19.57 9.82
C ILE A 243 -11.06 -18.71 9.24
N THR A 244 -11.68 -17.88 10.08
CA THR A 244 -12.76 -16.97 9.69
C THR A 244 -12.41 -15.54 10.08
N LEU A 245 -12.99 -14.56 9.38
CA LEU A 245 -12.88 -13.16 9.76
C LEU A 245 -14.02 -12.80 10.71
N LYS A 246 -13.68 -12.36 11.92
CA LYS A 246 -14.64 -11.86 12.89
C LYS A 246 -14.63 -10.33 12.86
N THR A 247 -15.70 -9.73 12.34
CA THR A 247 -15.80 -8.27 12.20
C THR A 247 -17.23 -7.77 12.15
N ASN A 248 -17.47 -6.54 12.61
CA ASN A 248 -18.71 -5.77 12.38
C ASN A 248 -18.58 -4.77 11.22
N LEU A 249 -17.47 -4.80 10.46
CA LEU A 249 -17.17 -3.80 9.42
C LEU A 249 -18.35 -3.62 8.44
N TYR A 250 -18.94 -4.71 7.97
CA TYR A 250 -20.00 -4.68 6.96
C TYR A 250 -21.38 -4.34 7.53
N ASP A 251 -21.51 -4.13 8.85
CA ASP A 251 -22.71 -3.55 9.45
C ASP A 251 -22.71 -2.03 9.35
N VAL A 252 -21.53 -1.43 9.20
CA VAL A 252 -21.30 0.02 9.25
C VAL A 252 -20.62 0.56 8.00
N LEU A 253 -20.28 -0.32 7.05
CA LEU A 253 -19.70 0.08 5.78
C LEU A 253 -20.73 0.93 5.03
N PRO A 254 -20.35 2.14 4.57
CA PRO A 254 -21.28 2.96 3.82
C PRO A 254 -21.69 2.22 2.54
N GLU A 255 -22.99 2.15 2.27
CA GLU A 255 -23.55 1.64 1.01
C GLU A 255 -23.33 2.63 -0.16
N THR A 256 -22.24 3.39 -0.11
CA THR A 256 -21.78 4.20 -1.25
C THR A 256 -21.11 3.25 -2.23
N ALA A 257 -21.73 3.04 -3.40
CA ALA A 257 -21.11 2.30 -4.47
C ALA A 257 -19.81 2.99 -4.87
N CYS A 258 -18.67 2.37 -4.55
CA CYS A 258 -17.40 2.75 -5.13
C CYS A 258 -17.44 2.51 -6.64
N LYS A 259 -16.57 3.17 -7.39
CA LYS A 259 -16.44 2.90 -8.82
C LYS A 259 -15.91 1.48 -9.02
N LEU A 260 -16.53 0.71 -9.91
CA LEU A 260 -15.90 -0.52 -10.40
C LEU A 260 -14.63 -0.15 -11.17
N MET A 261 -13.48 -0.54 -10.66
CA MET A 261 -12.19 -0.19 -11.26
C MET A 261 -11.89 -1.10 -12.45
N HIS A 262 -11.23 -0.51 -13.45
CA HIS A 262 -10.61 -1.19 -14.59
C HIS A 262 -9.15 -0.76 -14.70
N THR A 263 -8.34 -1.49 -15.46
CA THR A 263 -6.96 -1.09 -15.76
C THR A 263 -6.85 0.36 -16.24
N ASP A 264 -7.75 0.82 -17.10
CA ASP A 264 -7.73 2.19 -17.65
C ASP A 264 -8.14 3.27 -16.63
N ASP A 265 -8.69 2.88 -15.48
CA ASP A 265 -9.02 3.80 -14.40
C ASP A 265 -7.81 4.09 -13.49
N ILE A 266 -6.74 3.32 -13.62
CA ILE A 266 -5.52 3.43 -12.83
C ILE A 266 -4.41 3.97 -13.74
N MET A 267 -3.87 5.13 -13.40
CA MET A 267 -2.70 5.66 -14.10
C MET A 267 -1.58 4.61 -14.13
N MET A 268 -0.96 4.38 -15.28
CA MET A 268 0.15 3.43 -15.42
C MET A 268 1.31 3.73 -14.46
N ALA A 269 2.18 2.75 -14.22
CA ALA A 269 3.42 3.00 -13.48
C ALA A 269 4.34 3.90 -14.31
N PHE A 270 4.96 4.88 -13.64
CA PHE A 270 5.64 6.00 -14.29
C PHE A 270 6.86 5.55 -15.10
N GLU A 271 7.82 4.84 -14.48
CA GLU A 271 9.07 4.47 -15.15
C GLU A 271 8.93 3.41 -16.26
N PRO A 272 8.22 2.28 -16.04
CA PRO A 272 8.10 1.27 -17.09
C PRO A 272 7.08 1.66 -18.17
N GLU A 273 6.32 2.75 -17.98
CA GLU A 273 5.17 3.15 -18.81
C GLU A 273 4.17 1.99 -19.04
N GLU A 274 4.00 1.15 -18.02
CA GLU A 274 3.24 -0.10 -18.09
C GLU A 274 1.98 -0.04 -17.21
N LYS A 275 0.87 -0.57 -17.74
CA LYS A 275 -0.43 -0.59 -17.08
C LYS A 275 -0.50 -1.69 -16.02
N TYR A 276 -1.44 -1.56 -15.07
CA TYR A 276 -1.79 -2.64 -14.14
C TYR A 276 -2.70 -3.64 -14.85
N GLU A 277 -2.10 -4.62 -15.52
CA GLU A 277 -2.76 -5.56 -16.42
C GLU A 277 -2.39 -7.03 -16.12
N ASN A 278 -3.01 -7.97 -16.82
CA ASN A 278 -2.70 -9.40 -16.68
C ASN A 278 -1.34 -9.74 -17.34
N PRO A 279 -0.74 -10.90 -17.03
CA PRO A 279 0.53 -11.32 -17.62
C PRO A 279 0.56 -11.46 -19.15
N ASP A 280 -0.61 -11.51 -19.79
CA ASP A 280 -0.77 -11.55 -21.25
C ASP A 280 -1.02 -10.15 -21.86
N GLY A 281 -0.96 -9.10 -21.05
CA GLY A 281 -1.26 -7.71 -21.43
C GLY A 281 -2.75 -7.39 -21.51
N SER A 282 -3.65 -8.34 -21.19
CA SER A 282 -5.08 -8.06 -21.19
C SER A 282 -5.50 -7.18 -20.00
N PRO A 283 -6.45 -6.24 -20.17
CA PRO A 283 -6.89 -5.39 -19.08
C PRO A 283 -7.63 -6.18 -18.00
N ILE A 284 -7.46 -5.74 -16.75
CA ILE A 284 -8.15 -6.25 -15.57
C ILE A 284 -9.44 -5.46 -15.36
N THR A 285 -10.53 -6.18 -15.15
CA THR A 285 -11.74 -5.65 -14.50
C THR A 285 -11.73 -6.11 -13.06
N PHE A 286 -11.77 -5.20 -12.09
CA PHE A 286 -11.70 -5.52 -10.65
C PHE A 286 -13.08 -5.94 -10.10
N ASP A 287 -13.76 -6.86 -10.79
CA ASP A 287 -15.14 -7.27 -10.50
C ASP A 287 -15.25 -8.56 -9.69
N THR A 288 -14.14 -9.16 -9.26
CA THR A 288 -14.13 -10.34 -8.39
C THR A 288 -13.52 -10.01 -7.04
N ASP A 289 -14.09 -10.59 -5.99
CA ASP A 289 -13.68 -10.39 -4.60
C ASP A 289 -12.65 -11.44 -4.13
N PHE A 290 -12.34 -11.45 -2.84
CA PHE A 290 -11.42 -12.38 -2.17
C PHE A 290 -11.71 -13.85 -2.48
N PHE A 291 -12.98 -14.25 -2.58
CA PHE A 291 -13.41 -15.63 -2.84
C PHE A 291 -13.71 -15.90 -4.31
N GLY A 292 -13.48 -14.93 -5.20
CA GLY A 292 -13.81 -15.02 -6.62
C GLY A 292 -15.29 -14.74 -6.93
N LYS A 293 -16.08 -14.25 -5.96
CA LYS A 293 -17.46 -13.85 -6.20
C LYS A 293 -17.51 -12.55 -6.99
N LYS A 294 -18.41 -12.49 -7.97
CA LYS A 294 -18.64 -11.27 -8.74
C LYS A 294 -19.26 -10.17 -7.88
N ARG A 295 -18.74 -8.95 -8.01
CA ARG A 295 -19.28 -7.72 -7.44
C ARG A 295 -20.48 -7.29 -8.29
N SER A 296 -21.66 -7.83 -7.96
CA SER A 296 -22.92 -7.49 -8.63
C SER A 296 -23.64 -6.34 -7.93
N GLY A 297 -24.08 -5.33 -8.67
CA GLY A 297 -24.82 -4.19 -8.10
C GLY A 297 -23.91 -3.09 -7.57
N ALA A 298 -24.16 -2.62 -6.35
CA ALA A 298 -23.34 -1.60 -5.70
C ALA A 298 -21.98 -2.18 -5.29
N VAL A 299 -20.89 -1.62 -5.83
CA VAL A 299 -19.53 -2.08 -5.51
C VAL A 299 -19.12 -1.56 -4.13
N LEU A 300 -18.84 -2.46 -3.21
CA LEU A 300 -18.36 -2.11 -1.86
C LEU A 300 -16.83 -1.96 -1.84
N PRO A 301 -16.30 -1.04 -1.02
CA PRO A 301 -14.87 -0.99 -0.74
C PRO A 301 -14.43 -2.21 0.09
N GLY A 302 -13.14 -2.54 0.02
CA GLY A 302 -12.57 -3.71 0.66
C GLY A 302 -12.71 -4.98 -0.17
N CYS A 303 -12.26 -6.10 0.40
CA CYS A 303 -11.95 -7.32 -0.35
C CYS A 303 -13.14 -8.25 -0.58
N PHE A 304 -14.31 -8.04 0.05
CA PHE A 304 -15.49 -8.87 -0.20
C PHE A 304 -16.53 -8.13 -1.03
N ALA A 305 -17.31 -8.88 -1.81
CA ALA A 305 -18.40 -8.34 -2.61
C ALA A 305 -19.58 -7.88 -1.75
N ASP A 306 -19.87 -8.60 -0.65
CA ASP A 306 -20.94 -8.27 0.29
C ASP A 306 -20.75 -8.95 1.66
N LYS A 307 -21.66 -8.63 2.58
CA LYS A 307 -21.65 -9.10 3.98
C LYS A 307 -21.74 -10.63 4.13
N SER A 308 -22.31 -11.36 3.16
CA SER A 308 -22.48 -12.82 3.29
C SER A 308 -21.14 -13.56 3.30
N GLU A 309 -20.09 -12.96 2.74
CA GLU A 309 -18.75 -13.55 2.62
C GLU A 309 -18.01 -13.66 3.97
N ILE A 310 -18.33 -12.80 4.95
CA ILE A 310 -17.68 -12.80 6.27
C ILE A 310 -17.91 -14.12 7.01
N SER A 311 -19.05 -14.78 6.74
CA SER A 311 -19.39 -16.05 7.38
C SER A 311 -18.61 -17.25 6.82
N LYS A 312 -17.92 -17.07 5.68
CA LYS A 312 -17.17 -18.14 5.02
C LYS A 312 -15.79 -18.32 5.65
N PRO A 313 -15.30 -19.57 5.76
CA PRO A 313 -13.89 -19.82 6.04
C PRO A 313 -13.00 -19.18 4.97
N LEU A 314 -12.00 -18.42 5.41
CA LEU A 314 -10.93 -17.90 4.55
C LEU A 314 -9.99 -19.03 4.11
N PHE A 315 -9.70 -19.94 5.04
CA PHE A 315 -8.83 -21.12 4.87
C PHE A 315 -9.35 -22.26 5.74
#